data_AF-A0A954IW84-F1
#
_entry.id   AF-A0A954IW84-F1
#
_cell.length_a   1.000
_cell.length_b   1.000
_cell.length_c   1.000
_cell.angle_alpha   90.00
_cell.angle_beta   90.00
_cell.angle_gamma   90.00
#
_symmetry.space_group_name_H-M   'P 1'
#
loop_
_entity.id
_entity.type
_entity.pdbx_description
1 polymer ?
#
loop_
_entity_poly.entity_id
_entity_poly.type
_entity_poly.pdbx_seq_one_letter_code
_entity_poly.pdbx_strand_id
1 'polypeptide(L)'
;MICGLLSNRRLSQAIAMSMMAVLFLGLKTSKADEPKTGARAKKVSKQTVIRISKETTRITEPLDNEGYVDYVQALNDRYSKDVTPQNNYEVVVRSVMPPTEISEPIRQEYFSRLGIPVPDEQARFYQDFITFTVDGKKDQMLTDGVIKEHDVIVSQPWTAADHPRAAKWVRKFGDDLDKLVEGSKRAKFYTPYIAGEVSEAEPYPRVISLLLPSAQQQRDIARGLSIRAMGRIGAGDLDGAWNDLQAMHRVARHVGQGFSLIENLVGIAINAMAFQGEIQILKSPKLTVPQIKRFLANSQAQKPLPPMADNI
;
A
#
# COMPACT_ATOMS: atom_id res chain seq x y z
N MET A 1 -26.84 13.90 9.54
CA MET A 1 -25.68 14.04 10.43
C MET A 1 -24.43 14.22 9.58
N ILE A 2 -24.12 15.46 9.21
CA ILE A 2 -22.96 15.84 8.38
C ILE A 2 -22.23 16.93 9.18
N CYS A 3 -21.34 16.56 10.10
CA CYS A 3 -20.57 17.53 10.89
C CYS A 3 -19.29 16.92 11.50
N GLY A 4 -18.44 16.29 10.68
CA GLY A 4 -17.19 15.67 11.18
C GLY A 4 -15.97 15.72 10.26
N LEU A 5 -16.13 16.02 8.97
CA LEU A 5 -15.05 15.88 7.98
C LEU A 5 -14.40 17.21 7.52
N LEU A 6 -14.91 18.36 7.99
CA LEU A 6 -14.39 19.69 7.61
C LEU A 6 -13.38 20.28 8.61
N SER A 7 -13.14 19.62 9.76
CA SER A 7 -12.24 20.13 10.81
C SER A 7 -10.76 19.81 10.55
N ASN A 8 -10.43 18.68 9.90
CA ASN A 8 -9.04 18.23 9.78
C ASN A 8 -8.21 18.86 8.65
N ARG A 9 -8.83 19.50 7.64
CA ARG A 9 -8.08 20.12 6.53
C ARG A 9 -7.67 21.57 6.75
N ARG A 10 -8.34 22.30 7.66
CA ARG A 10 -7.96 23.68 8.01
C ARG A 10 -6.81 23.74 9.01
N LEU A 11 -6.62 22.69 9.82
CA LEU A 11 -5.53 22.61 10.79
C LEU A 11 -4.17 22.31 10.13
N SER A 12 -4.17 21.49 9.07
CA SER A 12 -2.96 21.15 8.30
C SER A 12 -2.42 22.29 7.45
N GLN A 13 -3.26 23.26 7.06
CA GLN A 13 -2.82 24.43 6.27
C GLN A 13 -2.35 25.62 7.14
N ALA A 14 -2.73 25.68 8.41
CA ALA A 14 -2.30 26.75 9.33
C ALA A 14 -0.89 26.50 9.90
N ILE A 15 -0.46 25.24 10.02
CA ILE A 15 0.88 24.89 10.57
C ILE A 15 1.99 25.10 9.53
N ALA A 16 1.70 24.91 8.24
CA ALA A 16 2.69 25.04 7.16
C ALA A 16 3.06 26.49 6.81
N MET A 17 2.30 27.51 7.25
CA MET A 17 2.58 28.92 6.96
C MET A 17 3.26 29.70 8.11
N SER A 18 3.48 29.09 9.27
CA SER A 18 4.13 29.76 10.42
C SER A 18 5.65 29.48 10.54
N MET A 19 6.20 28.53 9.77
CA MET A 19 7.64 28.21 9.82
C MET A 19 8.50 28.95 8.78
N MET A 20 7.90 29.78 7.92
CA MET A 20 8.64 30.50 6.87
C MET A 20 8.68 32.04 7.08
N ALA A 21 8.57 32.50 8.33
CA ALA A 21 8.60 33.93 8.67
C ALA A 21 9.39 34.27 9.96
N VAL A 22 10.36 33.45 10.36
CA VAL A 22 11.38 33.82 11.37
C VAL A 22 12.75 33.39 10.87
N LEU A 23 13.18 33.99 9.77
CA LEU A 23 14.52 33.78 9.22
C LEU A 23 15.07 35.06 8.58
N PHE A 24 14.93 36.19 9.26
CA PHE A 24 15.77 37.37 9.06
C PHE A 24 15.62 38.28 10.29
N LEU A 25 16.55 38.16 11.25
CA LEU A 25 16.99 39.25 12.14
C LEU A 25 18.14 38.77 13.06
N GLY A 26 19.36 39.10 12.64
CA GLY A 26 20.47 39.49 13.52
C GLY A 26 21.14 38.43 14.42
N LEU A 27 22.14 37.73 13.89
CA LEU A 27 23.23 37.19 14.71
C LEU A 27 24.44 38.14 14.63
N LYS A 28 24.63 38.93 15.69
CA LYS A 28 25.93 39.51 16.03
C LYS A 28 26.85 38.38 16.49
N THR A 29 28.07 38.40 15.97
CA THR A 29 29.16 37.49 16.31
C THR A 29 29.63 37.70 17.75
N SER A 30 29.83 36.60 18.48
CA SER A 30 30.74 36.56 19.62
C SER A 30 31.48 35.23 19.57
N LYS A 31 32.81 35.33 19.50
CA LYS A 31 33.76 34.22 19.62
C LYS A 31 33.61 33.58 21.01
N ALA A 32 33.61 32.25 21.06
CA ALA A 32 33.93 31.49 22.27
C ALA A 32 34.80 30.29 21.87
N ASP A 33 35.84 30.09 22.68
CA ASP A 33 37.01 29.25 22.45
C ASP A 33 36.73 27.75 22.29
N GLU A 34 37.57 27.10 21.48
CA GLU A 34 37.73 25.64 21.42
C GLU A 34 38.32 25.08 22.73
N PRO A 35 37.80 23.94 23.23
CA PRO A 35 38.60 23.01 23.98
C PRO A 35 38.98 21.81 23.10
N LYS A 36 40.30 21.63 22.97
CA LYS A 36 40.96 20.44 22.44
C LYS A 36 40.67 19.21 23.30
N THR A 37 40.80 18.06 22.64
CA THR A 37 41.30 16.74 23.08
C THR A 37 40.29 15.61 23.02
N GLY A 38 40.70 14.60 22.26
CA GLY A 38 39.97 13.38 22.03
C GLY A 38 39.82 12.56 23.30
N ALA A 39 38.58 12.28 23.66
CA ALA A 39 38.22 11.14 24.46
C ALA A 39 37.34 10.26 23.57
N ARG A 40 37.86 9.10 23.18
CA ARG A 40 37.10 8.04 22.55
C ARG A 40 36.00 7.65 23.53
N ALA A 41 34.77 8.08 23.27
CA ALA A 41 33.63 7.80 24.13
C ALA A 41 33.51 6.27 24.29
N LYS A 42 33.75 5.79 25.52
CA LYS A 42 33.49 4.40 25.89
C LYS A 42 32.00 4.15 25.69
N LYS A 43 31.66 3.18 24.83
CA LYS A 43 30.30 2.68 24.61
C LYS A 43 29.82 2.09 25.94
N VAL A 44 29.07 2.86 26.73
CA VAL A 44 28.45 2.37 27.96
C VAL A 44 27.26 1.53 27.53
N SER A 45 27.38 0.20 27.62
CA SER A 45 26.23 -0.69 27.45
C SER A 45 25.27 -0.42 28.60
N LYS A 46 24.19 0.33 28.33
CA LYS A 46 23.13 0.53 29.29
C LYS A 46 22.46 -0.82 29.49
N GLN A 47 22.75 -1.45 30.62
CA GLN A 47 22.21 -2.74 31.01
C GLN A 47 20.67 -2.65 30.99
N THR A 48 20.03 -3.51 30.19
CA THR A 48 18.58 -3.47 29.98
C THR A 48 17.84 -3.65 31.30
N VAL A 49 16.95 -2.70 31.63
CA VAL A 49 16.14 -2.72 32.88
C VAL A 49 15.23 -3.95 32.94
N ILE A 50 14.90 -4.51 31.77
CA ILE A 50 14.10 -5.72 31.61
C ILE A 50 15.02 -6.84 31.14
N ARG A 51 15.09 -7.94 31.90
CA ARG A 51 15.78 -9.16 31.46
C ARG A 51 15.06 -9.72 30.24
N ILE A 52 15.76 -9.84 29.12
CA ILE A 52 15.20 -10.42 27.89
C ILE A 52 15.19 -11.94 28.01
N SER A 53 13.99 -12.53 27.99
CA SER A 53 13.77 -13.98 28.05
C SER A 53 12.35 -14.31 27.57
N LYS A 54 12.05 -15.60 27.36
CA LYS A 54 10.69 -16.04 27.01
C LYS A 54 9.65 -15.79 28.13
N GLU A 55 10.10 -15.57 29.36
CA GLU A 55 9.24 -15.19 30.48
C GLU A 55 8.77 -13.74 30.40
N THR A 56 9.54 -12.87 29.74
CA THR A 56 9.30 -11.41 29.68
C THR A 56 8.89 -10.93 28.29
N THR A 57 9.21 -11.67 27.23
CA THR A 57 8.81 -11.34 25.85
C THR A 57 8.77 -12.58 24.96
N ARG A 58 7.90 -12.56 23.95
CA ARG A 58 7.82 -13.64 22.95
C ARG A 58 9.01 -13.64 22.00
N ILE A 59 9.55 -12.47 21.67
CA ILE A 59 10.65 -12.28 20.72
C ILE A 59 11.88 -11.85 21.52
N THR A 60 12.99 -12.58 21.38
CA THR A 60 14.22 -12.33 22.14
C THR A 60 15.36 -11.81 21.27
N GLU A 61 15.23 -11.90 19.95
CA GLU A 61 16.21 -11.47 18.95
C GLU A 61 15.49 -10.99 17.68
N PRO A 62 16.11 -10.13 16.85
CA PRO A 62 17.44 -9.53 17.05
C PRO A 62 17.45 -8.45 18.13
N LEU A 63 18.64 -8.11 18.61
CA LEU A 63 18.85 -7.01 19.54
C LEU A 63 19.41 -5.78 18.80
N ASP A 64 18.97 -4.59 19.21
CA ASP A 64 19.50 -3.34 18.73
C ASP A 64 20.88 -3.01 19.34
N ASN A 65 21.45 -1.87 18.97
CA ASN A 65 22.75 -1.41 19.45
C ASN A 65 22.79 -1.11 20.96
N GLU A 66 21.64 -1.01 21.62
CA GLU A 66 21.49 -0.78 23.06
C GLU A 66 21.18 -2.06 23.83
N GLY A 67 20.98 -3.18 23.12
CA GLY A 67 20.67 -4.48 23.70
C GLY A 67 19.19 -4.71 23.98
N TYR A 68 18.28 -3.87 23.46
CA TYR A 68 16.84 -4.12 23.48
C TYR A 68 16.41 -4.95 22.27
N VAL A 69 15.27 -5.62 22.35
CA VAL A 69 14.72 -6.39 21.23
C VAL A 69 14.28 -5.43 20.12
N ASP A 70 14.83 -5.61 18.92
CA ASP A 70 14.40 -4.92 17.70
C ASP A 70 13.23 -5.68 17.06
N TYR A 71 12.03 -5.34 17.51
CA TYR A 71 10.80 -5.94 16.99
C TYR A 71 10.55 -5.63 15.52
N VAL A 72 11.02 -4.49 15.00
CA VAL A 72 10.81 -4.12 13.59
C VAL A 72 11.68 -4.99 12.70
N GLN A 73 12.95 -5.20 13.07
CA GLN A 73 13.81 -6.14 12.36
C GLN A 73 13.31 -7.58 12.52
N ALA A 74 12.85 -8.01 13.70
CA ALA A 74 12.24 -9.32 13.88
C ALA A 74 11.06 -9.59 12.92
N LEU A 75 10.22 -8.58 12.69
CA LEU A 75 9.13 -8.65 11.71
C LEU A 75 9.68 -8.76 10.29
N ASN A 76 10.66 -7.94 9.92
CA ASN A 76 11.27 -8.05 8.60
C ASN A 76 11.92 -9.42 8.38
N ASP A 77 12.65 -9.97 9.34
CA ASP A 77 13.27 -11.31 9.23
C ASP A 77 12.22 -12.40 9.03
N ARG A 78 11.10 -12.31 9.75
CA ARG A 78 9.98 -13.26 9.62
C ARG A 78 9.31 -13.18 8.26
N TYR A 79 8.95 -11.97 7.82
CA TYR A 79 8.11 -11.77 6.62
C TYR A 79 8.90 -11.69 5.31
N SER A 80 10.20 -11.39 5.36
CA SER A 80 11.10 -11.46 4.18
C SER A 80 11.65 -12.86 3.92
N LYS A 81 11.33 -13.85 4.76
CA LYS A 81 11.86 -15.21 4.61
C LYS A 81 11.48 -15.84 3.26
N ASP A 82 12.52 -16.29 2.55
CA ASP A 82 12.46 -16.88 1.20
C ASP A 82 11.88 -15.93 0.13
N VAL A 83 11.89 -14.62 0.40
CA VAL A 83 11.44 -13.60 -0.56
C VAL A 83 12.60 -13.20 -1.46
N THR A 84 12.35 -13.19 -2.77
CA THR A 84 13.27 -12.70 -3.79
C THR A 84 12.56 -11.69 -4.70
N PRO A 85 13.30 -10.82 -5.40
CA PRO A 85 12.67 -9.89 -6.33
C PRO A 85 11.80 -10.55 -7.40
N GLN A 86 12.08 -11.81 -7.77
CA GLN A 86 11.34 -12.56 -8.78
C GLN A 86 10.05 -13.17 -8.23
N ASN A 87 10.03 -13.58 -6.96
CA ASN A 87 8.87 -14.23 -6.36
C ASN A 87 7.98 -13.29 -5.53
N ASN A 88 8.40 -12.03 -5.32
CA ASN A 88 7.67 -11.05 -4.54
C ASN A 88 6.72 -10.21 -5.41
N TYR A 89 5.42 -10.24 -5.13
CA TYR A 89 4.44 -9.39 -5.81
C TYR A 89 4.70 -7.89 -5.60
N GLU A 90 5.25 -7.47 -4.46
CA GLU A 90 5.51 -6.05 -4.17
C GLU A 90 6.49 -5.40 -5.16
N VAL A 91 7.43 -6.18 -5.71
CA VAL A 91 8.34 -5.70 -6.77
C VAL A 91 7.58 -5.33 -8.05
N VAL A 92 6.50 -6.05 -8.38
CA VAL A 92 5.65 -5.69 -9.52
C VAL A 92 4.89 -4.41 -9.24
N VAL A 93 4.36 -4.27 -8.02
CA VAL A 93 3.65 -3.06 -7.58
C VAL A 93 4.58 -1.84 -7.71
N ARG A 94 5.84 -1.96 -7.25
CA ARG A 94 6.84 -0.90 -7.38
C ARG A 94 7.24 -0.56 -8.82
N SER A 95 7.02 -1.45 -9.78
CA SER A 95 7.24 -1.16 -11.20
C SER A 95 6.09 -0.40 -11.87
N VAL A 96 4.95 -0.29 -11.19
CA VAL A 96 3.71 0.30 -11.69
C VAL A 96 3.36 1.58 -10.94
N MET A 97 3.57 1.60 -9.63
CA MET A 97 3.26 2.73 -8.76
C MET A 97 4.41 3.73 -8.68
N PRO A 98 4.12 5.03 -8.54
CA PRO A 98 5.17 6.03 -8.43
C PRO A 98 5.94 5.87 -7.10
N PRO A 99 7.26 6.10 -7.10
CA PRO A 99 8.09 5.97 -5.89
C PRO A 99 7.74 7.00 -4.81
N THR A 100 7.03 8.08 -5.18
CA THR A 100 6.54 9.13 -4.26
C THR A 100 5.47 8.64 -3.30
N GLU A 101 4.84 7.50 -3.56
CA GLU A 101 3.96 6.80 -2.61
C GLU A 101 4.71 6.25 -1.40
N ILE A 102 6.04 6.14 -1.51
CA ILE A 102 6.92 5.88 -0.38
C ILE A 102 7.54 7.22 0.03
N SER A 103 7.36 7.58 1.30
CA SER A 103 7.89 8.84 1.83
C SER A 103 9.41 8.89 1.67
N GLU A 104 9.90 10.08 1.29
CA GLU A 104 11.32 10.32 1.01
C GLU A 104 12.28 9.81 2.10
N PRO A 105 11.99 9.98 3.41
CA PRO A 105 12.91 9.55 4.47
C PRO A 105 13.18 8.05 4.53
N ILE A 106 12.24 7.22 4.07
CA ILE A 106 12.36 5.75 4.10
C ILE A 106 12.55 5.14 2.70
N ARG A 107 12.43 5.93 1.63
CA ARG A 107 12.36 5.44 0.25
C ARG A 107 13.57 4.59 -0.11
N GLN A 108 14.77 5.10 0.13
CA GLN A 108 15.98 4.37 -0.23
C GLN A 108 16.08 3.00 0.47
N GLU A 109 15.78 2.96 1.76
CA GLU A 109 15.80 1.72 2.54
C GLU A 109 14.70 0.75 2.12
N TYR A 110 13.51 1.25 1.80
CA TYR A 110 12.39 0.46 1.31
C TYR A 110 12.75 -0.30 0.04
N PHE A 111 13.28 0.39 -0.97
CA PHE A 111 13.65 -0.24 -2.24
C PHE A 111 14.89 -1.15 -2.08
N SER A 112 15.85 -0.78 -1.22
CA SER A 112 17.00 -1.62 -0.86
C SER A 112 16.57 -2.98 -0.28
N ARG A 113 15.63 -3.00 0.68
CA ARG A 113 15.10 -4.24 1.27
C ARG A 113 14.33 -5.11 0.27
N LEU A 114 13.76 -4.51 -0.78
CA LEU A 114 13.14 -5.25 -1.88
C LEU A 114 14.16 -5.78 -2.90
N GLY A 115 15.43 -5.39 -2.82
CA GLY A 115 16.47 -5.78 -3.77
C GLY A 115 16.30 -5.16 -5.15
N ILE A 116 15.71 -3.97 -5.25
CA ILE A 116 15.49 -3.24 -6.50
C ILE A 116 15.95 -1.78 -6.38
N PRO A 117 16.36 -1.13 -7.49
CA PRO A 117 16.65 0.30 -7.45
C PRO A 117 15.37 1.12 -7.26
N VAL A 118 15.51 2.33 -6.72
CA VAL A 118 14.42 3.31 -6.73
C VAL A 118 14.11 3.66 -8.20
N PRO A 119 12.85 3.53 -8.65
CA PRO A 119 12.44 3.91 -10.00
C PRO A 119 12.72 5.40 -10.28
N ASP A 120 13.02 5.70 -11.53
CA ASP A 120 13.09 7.08 -12.02
C ASP A 120 11.73 7.77 -11.85
N GLU A 121 11.68 8.87 -11.11
CA GLU A 121 10.47 9.64 -10.84
C GLU A 121 9.85 10.25 -12.13
N GLN A 122 10.65 10.42 -13.19
CA GLN A 122 10.16 10.90 -14.49
C GLN A 122 9.53 9.81 -15.35
N ALA A 123 9.60 8.54 -14.94
CA ALA A 123 8.96 7.45 -15.66
C ALA A 123 7.42 7.56 -15.63
N ARG A 124 6.77 6.85 -16.55
CA ARG A 124 5.30 6.77 -16.58
C ARG A 124 4.82 5.78 -15.52
N PHE A 125 4.04 6.26 -14.56
CA PHE A 125 3.40 5.44 -13.53
C PHE A 125 1.87 5.37 -13.68
N TYR A 126 1.28 4.36 -13.05
CA TYR A 126 -0.15 4.22 -12.87
C TYR A 126 -0.71 5.36 -12.03
N GLN A 127 -1.93 5.78 -12.36
CA GLN A 127 -2.72 6.70 -11.53
C GLN A 127 -4.12 6.11 -11.36
N ASP A 128 -4.68 6.23 -10.15
CA ASP A 128 -6.06 5.85 -9.93
C ASP A 128 -7.03 6.72 -10.78
N PHE A 129 -8.25 6.21 -10.95
CA PHE A 129 -9.25 6.83 -11.80
C PHE A 129 -9.56 8.29 -11.42
N ILE A 130 -9.63 8.59 -10.11
CA ILE A 130 -10.00 9.93 -9.64
C ILE A 130 -8.86 10.89 -9.93
N THR A 131 -7.63 10.53 -9.53
CA THR A 131 -6.43 11.36 -9.76
C THR A 131 -6.23 11.65 -11.25
N PHE A 132 -6.30 10.64 -12.11
CA PHE A 132 -6.16 10.81 -13.55
C PHE A 132 -7.25 11.72 -14.16
N THR A 133 -8.48 11.61 -13.65
CA THR A 133 -9.62 12.32 -14.24
C THR A 133 -9.69 13.78 -13.78
N VAL A 134 -9.38 14.03 -12.51
CA VAL A 134 -9.34 15.38 -11.93
C VAL A 134 -8.08 16.12 -12.40
N ASP A 135 -6.96 15.42 -12.54
CA ASP A 135 -5.71 15.96 -13.10
C ASP A 135 -5.25 17.25 -12.39
N GLY A 136 -5.30 17.25 -11.05
CA GLY A 136 -4.92 18.38 -10.21
C GLY A 136 -5.83 19.62 -10.29
N LYS A 137 -6.94 19.56 -11.03
CA LYS A 137 -7.88 20.69 -11.16
C LYS A 137 -8.58 20.97 -9.84
N LYS A 138 -8.57 22.25 -9.45
CA LYS A 138 -9.28 22.75 -8.25
C LYS A 138 -10.75 23.06 -8.56
N ASP A 139 -11.45 22.09 -9.14
CA ASP A 139 -12.88 22.18 -9.42
C ASP A 139 -13.63 21.15 -8.56
N GLN A 140 -14.34 21.66 -7.55
CA GLN A 140 -15.09 20.81 -6.60
C GLN A 140 -16.26 20.09 -7.29
N MET A 141 -16.95 20.75 -8.22
CA MET A 141 -18.08 20.16 -8.92
C MET A 141 -17.63 19.01 -9.82
N LEU A 142 -16.49 19.19 -10.51
CA LEU A 142 -15.83 18.10 -11.24
C LEU A 142 -15.45 16.96 -10.30
N THR A 143 -14.77 17.28 -9.19
CA THR A 143 -14.31 16.27 -8.22
C THR A 143 -15.46 15.44 -7.67
N ASP A 144 -16.56 16.08 -7.25
CA ASP A 144 -17.74 15.40 -6.73
C ASP A 144 -18.41 14.53 -7.80
N GLY A 145 -18.45 15.00 -9.05
CA GLY A 145 -18.97 14.24 -10.19
C GLY A 145 -18.13 12.99 -10.49
N VAL A 146 -16.80 13.10 -10.41
CA VAL A 146 -15.86 11.98 -10.63
C VAL A 146 -15.96 10.96 -9.50
N ILE A 147 -16.11 11.40 -8.24
CA ILE A 147 -16.31 10.50 -7.09
C ILE A 147 -17.62 9.70 -7.26
N LYS A 148 -18.71 10.37 -7.63
CA LYS A 148 -19.99 9.69 -7.89
C LYS A 148 -19.90 8.70 -9.05
N GLU A 149 -19.21 9.06 -10.12
CA GLU A 149 -18.95 8.13 -11.23
C GLU A 149 -18.15 6.92 -10.75
N HIS A 150 -17.06 7.15 -10.01
CA HIS A 150 -16.21 6.11 -9.45
C HIS A 150 -17.02 5.06 -8.66
N ASP A 151 -17.93 5.50 -7.78
CA ASP A 151 -18.78 4.60 -6.97
C ASP A 151 -19.66 3.67 -7.83
N VAL A 152 -20.10 4.16 -9.00
CA VAL A 152 -20.88 3.36 -9.95
C VAL A 152 -19.97 2.38 -10.70
N ILE A 153 -18.91 2.89 -11.34
CA ILE A 153 -18.09 2.09 -12.27
C ILE A 153 -17.25 1.01 -11.58
N VAL A 154 -17.01 1.13 -10.27
CA VAL A 154 -16.30 0.11 -9.49
C VAL A 154 -17.20 -1.08 -9.11
N SER A 155 -18.53 -0.91 -9.14
CA SER A 155 -19.49 -1.88 -8.58
C SER A 155 -20.55 -2.40 -9.55
N GLN A 156 -20.81 -1.66 -10.64
CA GLN A 156 -21.80 -2.01 -11.65
C GLN A 156 -21.16 -2.13 -13.03
N PRO A 157 -21.61 -3.09 -13.87
CA PRO A 157 -21.19 -3.17 -15.26
C PRO A 157 -21.44 -1.85 -16.01
N TRP A 158 -20.48 -1.44 -16.83
CA TRP A 158 -20.55 -0.18 -17.58
C TRP A 158 -20.07 -0.36 -19.01
N THR A 159 -20.48 0.55 -19.91
CA THR A 159 -20.01 0.58 -21.30
C THR A 159 -19.19 1.83 -21.58
N ALA A 160 -18.36 1.80 -22.63
CA ALA A 160 -17.57 2.95 -23.03
C ALA A 160 -18.41 4.15 -23.49
N ALA A 161 -19.66 3.92 -23.92
CA ALA A 161 -20.60 4.97 -24.30
C ALA A 161 -21.13 5.71 -23.06
N ASP A 162 -21.48 4.97 -22.01
CA ASP A 162 -22.05 5.54 -20.77
C ASP A 162 -20.97 6.21 -19.90
N HIS A 163 -19.75 5.64 -19.89
CA HIS A 163 -18.64 6.07 -19.04
C HIS A 163 -17.35 6.31 -19.85
N PRO A 164 -17.31 7.36 -20.71
CA PRO A 164 -16.18 7.62 -21.60
C PRO A 164 -14.88 7.96 -20.85
N ARG A 165 -14.97 8.53 -19.64
CA ARG A 165 -13.80 8.81 -18.78
C ARG A 165 -13.16 7.51 -18.29
N ALA A 166 -13.97 6.57 -17.79
CA ALA A 166 -13.51 5.25 -17.39
C ALA A 166 -12.87 4.49 -18.58
N ALA A 167 -13.51 4.55 -19.75
CA ALA A 167 -12.96 3.93 -20.96
C ALA A 167 -11.60 4.54 -21.36
N LYS A 168 -11.42 5.87 -21.25
CA LYS A 168 -10.13 6.53 -21.50
C LYS A 168 -9.08 6.10 -20.49
N TRP A 169 -9.45 5.99 -19.21
CA TRP A 169 -8.55 5.56 -18.15
C TRP A 169 -8.10 4.10 -18.34
N VAL A 170 -9.02 3.17 -18.63
CA VAL A 170 -8.68 1.76 -18.92
C VAL A 170 -7.76 1.64 -20.13
N ARG A 171 -7.97 2.45 -21.19
CA ARG A 171 -7.03 2.47 -22.34
C ARG A 171 -5.64 2.96 -21.95
N LYS A 172 -5.53 3.91 -21.02
CA LYS A 172 -4.24 4.48 -20.60
C LYS A 172 -3.46 3.51 -19.70
N PHE A 173 -4.14 2.84 -18.76
CA PHE A 173 -3.52 2.04 -17.70
C PHE A 173 -3.79 0.54 -17.80
N GLY A 174 -4.44 0.07 -18.87
CA GLY A 174 -4.74 -1.35 -19.09
C GLY A 174 -3.50 -2.23 -18.98
N ASP A 175 -2.40 -1.84 -19.61
CA ASP A 175 -1.13 -2.59 -19.57
C ASP A 175 -0.53 -2.66 -18.16
N ASP A 176 -0.73 -1.63 -17.32
CA ASP A 176 -0.27 -1.64 -15.93
C ASP A 176 -1.12 -2.60 -15.09
N LEU A 177 -2.43 -2.61 -15.32
CA LEU A 177 -3.33 -3.57 -14.70
C LEU A 177 -3.02 -5.01 -15.15
N ASP A 178 -2.60 -5.22 -16.41
CA ASP A 178 -2.16 -6.54 -16.88
C ASP A 178 -0.88 -6.99 -16.17
N LYS A 179 0.11 -6.10 -15.99
CA LYS A 179 1.29 -6.39 -15.17
C LYS A 179 0.91 -6.79 -13.75
N LEU A 180 -0.05 -6.09 -13.14
CA LEU A 180 -0.52 -6.39 -11.78
C LEU A 180 -1.27 -7.73 -11.72
N VAL A 181 -2.09 -8.04 -12.73
CA VAL A 181 -2.77 -9.34 -12.84
C VAL A 181 -1.77 -10.48 -12.94
N GLU A 182 -0.75 -10.36 -13.80
CA GLU A 182 0.30 -11.37 -13.91
C GLU A 182 1.16 -11.44 -12.65
N GLY A 183 1.53 -10.28 -12.10
CA GLY A 183 2.31 -10.18 -10.86
C GLY A 183 1.62 -10.82 -9.66
N SER A 184 0.29 -10.73 -9.57
CA SER A 184 -0.49 -11.33 -8.48
C SER A 184 -0.31 -12.85 -8.38
N LYS A 185 0.16 -13.51 -9.45
CA LYS A 185 0.45 -14.96 -9.48
C LYS A 185 1.76 -15.32 -8.77
N ARG A 186 2.60 -14.34 -8.42
CA ARG A 186 3.83 -14.56 -7.66
C ARG A 186 3.54 -15.21 -6.31
N ALA A 187 4.46 -16.04 -5.83
CA ALA A 187 4.25 -16.91 -4.68
C ALA A 187 4.35 -16.20 -3.32
N LYS A 188 4.99 -15.03 -3.27
CA LYS A 188 5.26 -14.27 -2.05
C LYS A 188 4.77 -12.83 -2.18
N PHE A 189 4.51 -12.23 -1.02
CA PHE A 189 4.28 -10.81 -0.89
C PHE A 189 4.94 -10.33 0.40
N TYR A 190 5.89 -9.43 0.26
CA TYR A 190 6.57 -8.78 1.37
C TYR A 190 6.75 -7.30 1.05
N THR A 191 6.19 -6.47 1.92
CA THR A 191 6.47 -5.04 1.99
C THR A 191 7.40 -4.81 3.19
N PRO A 192 8.53 -4.11 3.01
CA PRO A 192 9.40 -3.76 4.13
C PRO A 192 8.67 -2.99 5.22
N TYR A 193 8.84 -3.44 6.47
CA TYR A 193 8.37 -2.74 7.65
C TYR A 193 9.45 -1.76 8.10
N ILE A 194 9.21 -0.47 7.89
CA ILE A 194 10.13 0.61 8.27
C ILE A 194 9.35 1.57 9.15
N ALA A 195 9.89 1.88 10.33
CA ALA A 195 9.31 2.91 11.18
C ALA A 195 9.53 4.29 10.54
N GLY A 196 8.64 5.23 10.82
CA GLY A 196 8.81 6.63 10.40
C GLY A 196 10.07 7.29 10.97
N GLU A 197 10.26 8.57 10.64
CA GLU A 197 11.42 9.34 11.11
C GLU A 197 11.56 9.27 12.64
N VAL A 198 12.77 8.89 13.05
CA VAL A 198 13.22 8.93 14.43
C VAL A 198 13.49 10.39 14.78
N SER A 199 12.91 10.87 15.89
CA SER A 199 13.15 12.23 16.40
C SER A 199 13.80 12.17 17.78
N GLU A 200 14.31 13.28 18.29
CA GLU A 200 14.79 13.33 19.68
C GLU A 200 13.69 12.93 20.69
N ALA A 201 12.42 13.18 20.36
CA ALA A 201 11.27 12.78 21.17
C ALA A 201 10.91 11.29 21.03
N GLU A 202 11.22 10.68 19.88
CA GLU A 202 11.03 9.24 19.62
C GLU A 202 12.30 8.64 19.02
N PRO A 203 13.34 8.38 19.85
CA PRO A 203 14.66 7.97 19.38
C PRO A 203 14.74 6.51 18.92
N TYR A 204 13.64 5.74 18.99
CA TYR A 204 13.62 4.31 18.65
C TYR A 204 12.44 3.96 17.74
N PRO A 205 12.67 3.13 16.70
CA PRO A 205 11.61 2.65 15.83
C PRO A 205 10.64 1.76 16.60
N ARG A 206 9.36 2.16 16.66
CA ARG A 206 8.31 1.39 17.33
C ARG A 206 7.42 0.70 16.31
N VAL A 207 6.99 -0.53 16.64
CA VAL A 207 6.03 -1.29 15.82
C VAL A 207 4.74 -0.51 15.56
N ILE A 208 4.29 0.30 16.53
CA ILE A 208 3.09 1.15 16.38
C ILE A 208 3.29 2.30 15.36
N SER A 209 4.53 2.68 15.09
CA SER A 209 4.91 3.75 14.16
C SER A 209 5.28 3.22 12.77
N LEU A 210 5.01 1.93 12.49
CA LEU A 210 5.23 1.35 11.17
C LEU A 210 4.32 2.01 10.14
N LEU A 211 4.93 2.46 9.04
CA LEU A 211 4.18 2.95 7.89
C LEU A 211 3.73 1.76 7.04
N LEU A 212 2.47 1.79 6.58
CA LEU A 212 1.86 0.75 5.76
C LEU A 212 1.47 1.28 4.37
N PRO A 213 2.39 1.87 3.59
CA PRO A 213 2.06 2.52 2.32
C PRO A 213 1.43 1.54 1.32
N SER A 214 1.94 0.30 1.28
CA SER A 214 1.40 -0.74 0.41
C SER A 214 -0.08 -1.04 0.71
N ALA A 215 -0.54 -0.95 1.97
CA ALA A 215 -1.93 -1.29 2.30
C ALA A 215 -2.95 -0.39 1.58
N GLN A 216 -2.67 0.91 1.42
CA GLN A 216 -3.54 1.80 0.64
C GLN A 216 -3.44 1.51 -0.86
N GLN A 217 -2.22 1.34 -1.37
CA GLN A 217 -1.98 1.09 -2.78
C GLN A 217 -2.67 -0.18 -3.29
N GLN A 218 -2.74 -1.23 -2.45
CA GLN A 218 -3.45 -2.46 -2.81
C GLN A 218 -4.96 -2.25 -2.92
N ARG A 219 -5.56 -1.31 -2.16
CA ARG A 219 -6.96 -0.92 -2.36
C ARG A 219 -7.15 -0.21 -3.69
N ASP A 220 -6.22 0.66 -4.08
CA ASP A 220 -6.32 1.39 -5.34
C ASP A 220 -6.10 0.49 -6.55
N ILE A 221 -5.23 -0.51 -6.43
CA ILE A 221 -5.09 -1.60 -7.40
C ILE A 221 -6.40 -2.38 -7.50
N ALA A 222 -6.98 -2.80 -6.38
CA ALA A 222 -8.22 -3.55 -6.35
C ALA A 222 -9.38 -2.77 -7.00
N ARG A 223 -9.49 -1.45 -6.72
CA ARG A 223 -10.46 -0.57 -7.38
C ARG A 223 -10.21 -0.47 -8.88
N GLY A 224 -8.96 -0.32 -9.31
CA GLY A 224 -8.61 -0.28 -10.73
C GLY A 224 -8.99 -1.56 -11.47
N LEU A 225 -8.70 -2.72 -10.87
CA LEU A 225 -9.11 -4.03 -11.39
C LEU A 225 -10.63 -4.18 -11.41
N SER A 226 -11.33 -3.75 -10.37
CA SER A 226 -12.81 -3.72 -10.33
C SER A 226 -13.40 -2.86 -11.45
N ILE A 227 -12.88 -1.64 -11.65
CA ILE A 227 -13.32 -0.75 -12.73
C ILE A 227 -13.17 -1.46 -14.07
N ARG A 228 -11.99 -2.03 -14.35
CA ARG A 228 -11.75 -2.75 -15.62
C ARG A 228 -12.65 -3.99 -15.75
N ALA A 229 -12.81 -4.77 -14.69
CA ALA A 229 -13.66 -5.95 -14.68
C ALA A 229 -15.12 -5.58 -15.00
N MET A 230 -15.67 -4.54 -14.38
CA MET A 230 -17.03 -4.07 -14.65
C MET A 230 -17.21 -3.60 -16.10
N GLY A 231 -16.21 -2.92 -16.66
CA GLY A 231 -16.21 -2.54 -18.08
C GLY A 231 -16.17 -3.74 -19.01
N ARG A 232 -15.37 -4.76 -18.68
CA ARG A 232 -15.32 -6.04 -19.40
C ARG A 232 -16.66 -6.78 -19.33
N ILE A 233 -17.34 -6.79 -18.17
CA ILE A 233 -18.69 -7.37 -18.04
C ILE A 233 -19.69 -6.64 -18.95
N GLY A 234 -19.69 -5.30 -18.93
CA GLY A 234 -20.57 -4.50 -19.80
C GLY A 234 -20.32 -4.75 -21.29
N ALA A 235 -19.05 -4.92 -21.68
CA ALA A 235 -18.67 -5.31 -23.04
C ALA A 235 -19.02 -6.77 -23.39
N GLY A 236 -19.21 -7.64 -22.40
CA GLY A 236 -19.45 -9.08 -22.55
C GLY A 236 -18.18 -9.95 -22.55
N ASP A 237 -17.02 -9.36 -22.25
CA ASP A 237 -15.76 -10.08 -22.00
C ASP A 237 -15.75 -10.66 -20.57
N LEU A 238 -16.53 -11.71 -20.35
CA LEU A 238 -16.65 -12.33 -19.02
C LEU A 238 -15.37 -13.06 -18.60
N ASP A 239 -14.57 -13.54 -19.56
CA ASP A 239 -13.32 -14.25 -19.28
C ASP A 239 -12.24 -13.27 -18.78
N GLY A 240 -12.09 -12.12 -19.45
CA GLY A 240 -11.21 -11.06 -18.99
C GLY A 240 -11.68 -10.47 -17.66
N ALA A 241 -13.00 -10.29 -17.45
CA ALA A 241 -13.52 -9.84 -16.16
C ALA A 241 -13.20 -10.84 -15.05
N TRP A 242 -13.42 -12.15 -15.29
CA TRP A 242 -13.08 -13.19 -14.33
C TRP A 242 -11.59 -13.17 -13.98
N ASN A 243 -10.69 -13.01 -14.97
CA ASN A 243 -9.25 -12.96 -14.73
C ASN A 243 -8.84 -11.83 -13.78
N ASP A 244 -9.44 -10.63 -13.92
CA ASP A 244 -9.20 -9.50 -13.02
C ASP A 244 -9.68 -9.79 -11.59
N LEU A 245 -10.88 -10.35 -11.44
CA LEU A 245 -11.45 -10.70 -10.14
C LEU A 245 -10.63 -11.80 -9.44
N GLN A 246 -10.14 -12.79 -10.20
CA GLN A 246 -9.23 -13.80 -9.65
C GLN A 246 -7.87 -13.20 -9.22
N ALA A 247 -7.38 -12.17 -9.91
CA ALA A 247 -6.21 -11.42 -9.46
C ALA A 247 -6.48 -10.72 -8.13
N MET A 248 -7.65 -10.09 -7.96
CA MET A 248 -8.05 -9.47 -6.70
C MET A 248 -8.09 -10.49 -5.55
N HIS A 249 -8.59 -11.71 -5.75
CA HIS A 249 -8.52 -12.76 -4.73
C HIS A 249 -7.07 -13.14 -4.36
N ARG A 250 -6.15 -13.18 -5.33
CA ARG A 250 -4.72 -13.42 -5.05
C ARG A 250 -4.11 -12.27 -4.27
N VAL A 251 -4.38 -11.02 -4.66
CA VAL A 251 -3.95 -9.81 -3.94
C VAL A 251 -4.50 -9.81 -2.51
N ALA A 252 -5.77 -10.17 -2.33
CA ALA A 252 -6.38 -10.26 -1.01
C ALA A 252 -5.64 -11.22 -0.07
N ARG A 253 -5.22 -12.39 -0.59
CA ARG A 253 -4.41 -13.36 0.16
C ARG A 253 -3.02 -12.83 0.44
N HIS A 254 -2.36 -12.20 -0.53
CA HIS A 254 -1.05 -11.56 -0.34
C HIS A 254 -1.08 -10.55 0.80
N VAL A 255 -2.02 -9.60 0.75
CA VAL A 255 -2.15 -8.56 1.77
C VAL A 255 -2.61 -9.14 3.11
N GLY A 256 -3.52 -10.12 3.09
CA GLY A 256 -4.02 -10.78 4.30
C GLY A 256 -2.96 -11.57 5.08
N GLN A 257 -1.80 -11.83 4.49
CA GLN A 257 -0.66 -12.46 5.19
C GLN A 257 0.20 -11.46 5.97
N GLY A 258 -0.10 -10.15 5.88
CA GLY A 258 0.65 -9.12 6.60
C GLY A 258 0.52 -9.25 8.12
N PHE A 259 1.51 -8.70 8.82
CA PHE A 259 1.58 -8.71 10.28
C PHE A 259 0.41 -7.97 10.94
N SER A 260 -0.01 -6.84 10.37
CA SER A 260 -0.93 -5.94 11.06
C SER A 260 -2.41 -6.32 10.86
N LEU A 261 -3.24 -6.00 11.86
CA LEU A 261 -4.70 -6.06 11.73
C LEU A 261 -5.20 -5.23 10.53
N ILE A 262 -4.54 -4.10 10.24
CA ILE A 262 -4.90 -3.22 9.12
C ILE A 262 -4.76 -3.96 7.78
N GLU A 263 -3.63 -4.63 7.54
CA GLU A 263 -3.40 -5.42 6.32
C GLU A 263 -4.41 -6.56 6.19
N ASN A 264 -4.69 -7.28 7.29
CA ASN A 264 -5.69 -8.35 7.30
C ASN A 264 -7.09 -7.83 6.89
N LEU A 265 -7.52 -6.69 7.45
CA LEU A 265 -8.80 -6.05 7.09
C LEU A 265 -8.82 -5.56 5.63
N VAL A 266 -7.70 -5.08 5.11
CA VAL A 266 -7.57 -4.72 3.68
C VAL A 266 -7.75 -5.95 2.81
N GLY A 267 -7.12 -7.08 3.14
CA GLY A 267 -7.29 -8.35 2.44
C GLY A 267 -8.75 -8.77 2.38
N ILE A 268 -9.47 -8.72 3.51
CA ILE A 268 -10.91 -9.01 3.58
C ILE A 268 -11.72 -8.09 2.66
N ALA A 269 -11.45 -6.78 2.68
CA ALA A 269 -12.16 -5.81 1.85
C ALA A 269 -11.95 -6.07 0.35
N ILE A 270 -10.71 -6.33 -0.09
CA ILE A 270 -10.39 -6.65 -1.49
C ILE A 270 -11.10 -7.94 -1.92
N ASN A 271 -11.10 -8.96 -1.06
CA ASN A 271 -11.79 -10.23 -1.31
C ASN A 271 -13.30 -10.04 -1.47
N ALA A 272 -13.91 -9.21 -0.63
CA ALA A 272 -15.33 -8.88 -0.71
C ALA A 272 -15.66 -8.13 -2.02
N MET A 273 -14.82 -7.20 -2.45
CA MET A 273 -14.98 -6.51 -3.75
C MET A 273 -14.94 -7.49 -4.92
N ALA A 274 -14.00 -8.44 -4.90
CA ALA A 274 -13.89 -9.47 -5.94
C ALA A 274 -15.18 -10.32 -6.02
N PHE A 275 -15.68 -10.78 -4.88
CA PHE A 275 -16.95 -11.51 -4.80
C PHE A 275 -18.14 -10.73 -5.34
N GLN A 276 -18.24 -9.42 -5.05
CA GLN A 276 -19.30 -8.59 -5.62
C GLN A 276 -19.21 -8.51 -7.15
N GLY A 277 -18.00 -8.44 -7.70
CA GLY A 277 -17.81 -8.50 -9.16
C GLY A 277 -18.20 -9.85 -9.76
N GLU A 278 -17.92 -10.96 -9.08
CA GLU A 278 -18.34 -12.30 -9.52
C GLU A 278 -19.86 -12.42 -9.56
N ILE A 279 -20.58 -11.82 -8.60
CA ILE A 279 -22.04 -11.74 -8.62
C ILE A 279 -22.55 -11.03 -9.88
N GLN A 280 -21.85 -10.00 -10.37
CA GLN A 280 -22.23 -9.32 -11.62
C GLN A 280 -22.01 -10.21 -12.85
N ILE A 281 -20.97 -11.05 -12.85
CA ILE A 281 -20.78 -12.07 -13.91
C ILE A 281 -21.94 -13.06 -13.90
N LEU A 282 -22.34 -13.55 -12.72
CA LEU A 282 -23.45 -14.52 -12.58
C LEU A 282 -24.80 -13.97 -13.04
N LYS A 283 -24.99 -12.65 -12.96
CA LYS A 283 -26.19 -11.96 -13.47
C LYS A 283 -26.16 -11.73 -14.99
N SER A 284 -25.02 -11.95 -15.65
CA SER A 284 -24.87 -11.67 -17.07
C SER A 284 -25.63 -12.69 -17.92
N PRO A 285 -26.52 -12.26 -18.83
CA PRO A 285 -27.20 -13.17 -19.76
C PRO A 285 -26.25 -13.77 -20.79
N LYS A 286 -25.01 -13.25 -20.90
CA LYS A 286 -23.97 -13.75 -21.81
C LYS A 286 -23.15 -14.90 -21.22
N LEU A 287 -23.41 -15.29 -19.96
CA LEU A 287 -22.65 -16.33 -19.29
C LEU A 287 -22.99 -17.71 -19.86
N THR A 288 -21.98 -18.42 -20.33
CA THR A 288 -22.15 -19.74 -20.98
C THR A 288 -21.94 -20.90 -20.01
N VAL A 289 -22.54 -22.07 -20.30
CA VAL A 289 -22.35 -23.30 -19.49
C VAL A 289 -20.87 -23.69 -19.33
N PRO A 290 -20.01 -23.65 -20.37
CA PRO A 290 -18.58 -23.91 -20.20
C PRO A 290 -17.90 -22.92 -19.24
N GLN A 291 -18.24 -21.63 -19.31
CA GLN A 291 -17.71 -20.62 -18.38
C GLN A 291 -18.15 -20.90 -16.95
N ILE A 292 -19.43 -21.23 -16.71
CA ILE A 292 -19.96 -21.58 -15.38
C ILE A 292 -19.16 -22.73 -14.76
N LYS A 293 -18.97 -23.82 -15.51
CA LYS A 293 -18.22 -25.00 -15.01
C LYS A 293 -16.79 -24.64 -14.63
N ARG A 294 -16.11 -23.87 -15.49
CA ARG A 294 -14.72 -23.43 -15.25
C ARG A 294 -14.62 -22.47 -14.08
N PHE A 295 -15.53 -21.49 -13.98
CA PHE A 295 -15.56 -20.52 -12.89
C PHE A 295 -15.85 -21.20 -11.55
N LEU A 296 -16.79 -22.14 -11.51
CA LEU A 296 -17.05 -22.96 -10.32
C LEU A 296 -15.81 -23.76 -9.89
N ALA A 297 -15.15 -24.44 -10.82
CA ALA A 297 -13.92 -25.19 -10.53
C ALA A 297 -12.81 -24.28 -9.98
N ASN A 298 -12.65 -23.08 -10.56
CA ASN A 298 -11.70 -22.09 -10.08
C ASN A 298 -12.03 -21.63 -8.64
N SER A 299 -13.29 -21.30 -8.35
CA SER A 299 -13.74 -20.89 -7.02
C SER A 299 -13.55 -21.99 -5.98
N GLN A 300 -13.83 -23.25 -6.33
CA GLN A 300 -13.63 -24.41 -5.45
C GLN A 300 -12.14 -24.68 -5.15
N ALA A 301 -11.24 -24.37 -6.10
CA ALA A 301 -9.81 -24.53 -5.92
C ALA A 301 -9.16 -23.37 -5.14
N GLN A 302 -9.89 -22.29 -4.85
CA GLN A 302 -9.32 -21.16 -4.12
C GLN A 302 -9.04 -21.52 -2.66
N LYS A 303 -7.84 -21.13 -2.19
CA LYS A 303 -7.53 -21.16 -0.77
C LYS A 303 -8.29 -20.05 -0.04
N PRO A 304 -8.79 -20.32 1.19
CA PRO A 304 -9.38 -19.29 2.01
C PRO A 304 -8.35 -18.20 2.34
N LEU A 305 -8.83 -17.03 2.78
CA LEU A 305 -7.95 -16.04 3.39
C LEU A 305 -7.26 -16.64 4.63
N PRO A 306 -6.00 -16.29 4.89
CA PRO A 306 -5.33 -16.73 6.11
C PRO A 306 -6.10 -16.26 7.35
N PRO A 307 -6.32 -17.13 8.34
CA PRO A 307 -6.84 -16.72 9.63
C PRO A 307 -5.95 -15.65 10.26
N MET A 308 -6.55 -14.58 10.75
CA MET A 308 -5.81 -13.50 11.42
C MET A 308 -5.00 -14.01 12.62
N ALA A 309 -5.51 -15.03 13.32
CA ALA A 309 -4.84 -15.64 14.47
C ALA A 309 -3.48 -16.26 14.11
N ASP A 310 -3.26 -16.64 12.85
CA ASP A 310 -2.00 -17.24 12.40
C ASP A 310 -0.88 -16.18 12.26
N ASN A 311 -1.25 -14.89 12.21
CA ASN A 311 -0.34 -13.77 12.02
C ASN A 311 0.09 -13.10 13.35
N ILE A 312 -0.58 -13.40 14.47
CA ILE A 312 -0.40 -12.75 15.79
C ILE A 312 0.46 -13.60 16.74
#